data_AF-A0A2N0FYC6-F1
#
_entry.id   AF-A0A2N0FYC6-F1
#
_cell.length_a   1.000
_cell.length_b   1.000
_cell.length_c   1.000
_cell.angle_alpha   90.00
_cell.angle_beta   90.00
_cell.angle_gamma   90.00
#
_symmetry.space_group_name_H-M   'P 1'
#
loop_
_entity.id
_entity.type
_entity.pdbx_description
1 polymer ?
#
loop_
_entity_poly.entity_id
_entity_poly.type
_entity_poly.pdbx_seq_one_letter_code
_entity_poly.pdbx_strand_id
1 'polypeptide(L)'
;MAKEVGKVVKLQVRGGAANPSPPVGPALGAAGVNIMEFCKQFNARTQDKQGKVLPVVITVYKDKSFDFVVKTPPAAVQLMEAAKIKKGSGEPNRVKLGNVTWDQVRAIAEDKMADLNAFTIESAMSMVAGTARSMGMKVAGKRPF
;
A
#
# COMPACT_ATOMS: atom_id res chain seq x y z
N MET A 1 6.41 14.87 23.06
CA MET A 1 6.87 16.20 22.57
C MET A 1 7.15 16.05 21.09
N ALA A 2 6.40 16.75 20.23
CA ALA A 2 6.49 16.55 18.78
C ALA A 2 7.71 17.29 18.22
N LYS A 3 8.71 16.56 17.73
CA LYS A 3 9.83 17.13 16.99
C LYS A 3 9.29 17.91 15.78
N GLU A 4 9.83 19.10 15.50
CA GLU A 4 9.40 19.90 14.34
C GLU A 4 9.63 19.14 13.03
N VAL A 5 8.53 18.82 12.35
CA VAL A 5 8.55 18.16 11.05
C VAL A 5 9.06 19.14 10.01
N GLY A 6 10.20 18.82 9.38
CA GLY A 6 10.77 19.63 8.31
C GLY A 6 10.12 19.34 6.96
N LYS A 7 10.06 18.05 6.58
CA LYS A 7 9.53 17.63 5.27
C LYS A 7 8.91 16.24 5.35
N VAL A 8 7.77 16.04 4.69
CA VAL A 8 7.15 14.72 4.55
C VAL A 8 7.29 14.26 3.11
N VAL A 9 7.94 13.12 2.90
CA VAL A 9 8.14 12.49 1.60
C VAL A 9 7.29 11.21 1.54
N LYS A 10 6.46 11.09 0.51
CA LYS A 10 5.63 9.90 0.27
C LYS A 10 6.17 9.14 -0.93
N LEU A 11 6.57 7.89 -0.74
CA LEU A 11 7.12 7.04 -1.79
C LEU A 11 6.40 5.70 -1.84
N GLN A 12 6.46 5.05 -3.00
CA GLN A 12 6.01 3.68 -3.18
C GLN A 12 7.24 2.81 -3.44
N VAL A 13 7.47 1.82 -2.59
CA VAL A 13 8.65 0.95 -2.66
C VAL A 13 8.20 -0.51 -2.64
N ARG A 14 8.85 -1.37 -3.42
CA ARG A 14 8.58 -2.82 -3.38
C ARG A 14 9.22 -3.42 -2.13
N GLY A 15 8.42 -4.14 -1.34
CA GLY A 15 8.87 -4.81 -0.11
C GLY A 15 10.02 -5.79 -0.38
N GLY A 16 11.03 -5.75 0.49
CA GLY A 16 12.25 -6.57 0.40
C GLY A 16 13.19 -6.27 -0.77
N ALA A 17 12.88 -5.27 -1.61
CA ALA A 17 13.69 -4.87 -2.76
C ALA A 17 13.89 -3.34 -2.80
N ALA A 18 14.04 -2.69 -1.63
CA ALA A 18 14.44 -1.29 -1.60
C ALA A 18 15.88 -1.15 -2.11
N ASN A 19 16.00 -0.60 -3.31
CA ASN A 19 17.27 -0.28 -3.94
C ASN A 19 17.41 1.25 -4.06
N PRO A 20 18.64 1.80 -3.99
CA PRO A 20 18.93 3.22 -4.15
C PRO A 20 18.70 3.75 -5.58
N SER A 21 17.99 2.99 -6.43
CA SER A 21 17.74 3.28 -7.83
C SER A 21 16.87 4.54 -8.02
N PRO A 22 16.79 5.11 -9.25
CA PRO A 22 16.21 6.42 -9.54
C PRO A 22 14.82 6.77 -8.96
N PRO A 23 13.88 5.85 -8.67
CA PRO A 23 12.62 6.26 -8.02
C PRO A 23 12.77 6.60 -6.53
N VAL A 24 13.79 6.06 -5.84
CA VAL A 24 13.94 6.21 -4.37
C VAL A 24 15.14 7.09 -4.03
N GLY A 25 16.28 6.91 -4.72
CA GLY A 25 17.53 7.61 -4.43
C GLY A 25 17.44 9.14 -4.55
N PRO A 26 17.01 9.70 -5.69
CA PRO A 26 16.87 11.16 -5.88
C PRO A 26 15.86 11.81 -4.93
N ALA A 27 14.71 11.17 -4.69
CA ALA A 27 13.66 11.71 -3.84
C ALA A 27 14.06 11.78 -2.36
N LEU A 28 14.81 10.77 -1.88
CA LEU A 28 15.32 10.72 -0.51
C LEU A 28 16.60 11.54 -0.33
N GLY A 29 17.49 11.53 -1.32
CA GLY A 29 18.71 12.34 -1.33
C GLY A 29 18.41 13.83 -1.31
N ALA A 30 17.43 14.29 -2.10
CA ALA A 30 16.97 15.68 -2.07
C ALA A 30 16.28 16.09 -0.75
N ALA A 31 15.91 15.12 0.08
CA ALA A 31 15.35 15.34 1.41
C ALA A 31 16.40 15.23 2.53
N GLY A 32 17.65 14.88 2.22
CA GLY A 32 18.73 14.74 3.20
C GLY A 32 18.67 13.46 4.04
N VAL A 33 17.96 12.43 3.56
CA VAL A 33 17.81 11.14 4.26
C VAL A 33 18.94 10.18 3.89
N ASN A 34 19.43 9.40 4.86
CA ASN A 34 20.41 8.34 4.62
C ASN A 34 19.77 7.17 3.86
N ILE A 35 19.98 7.12 2.55
CA ILE A 35 19.35 6.16 1.62
C ILE A 35 19.69 4.71 2.00
N MET A 36 20.95 4.43 2.36
CA MET A 36 21.38 3.06 2.70
C MET A 36 20.74 2.56 3.99
N GLU A 37 20.62 3.43 4.98
CA GLU A 37 20.01 3.09 6.26
C GLU A 37 18.50 2.90 6.13
N PHE A 38 17.84 3.75 5.36
CA PHE A 38 16.44 3.56 4.98
C PHE A 38 16.22 2.21 4.27
N CYS A 39 17.03 1.88 3.26
CA CYS A 39 16.89 0.62 2.53
C CYS A 39 17.06 -0.60 3.45
N LYS A 40 18.02 -0.57 4.40
CA LYS A 40 18.21 -1.66 5.37
C LYS A 40 17.01 -1.80 6.32
N GLN A 41 16.59 -0.71 6.95
CA GLN A 41 15.48 -0.74 7.90
C GLN A 41 14.15 -1.08 7.20
N PHE A 42 13.94 -0.58 5.99
CA PHE A 42 12.77 -0.91 5.18
C PHE A 42 12.76 -2.38 4.77
N ASN A 43 13.87 -2.94 4.29
CA ASN A 43 13.94 -4.36 3.90
C ASN A 43 13.73 -5.28 5.10
N ALA A 44 14.26 -4.94 6.28
CA ALA A 44 14.02 -5.68 7.52
C ALA A 44 12.53 -5.67 7.94
N ARG A 45 11.87 -4.50 7.88
CA ARG A 45 10.43 -4.37 8.22
C ARG A 45 9.48 -4.93 7.15
N THR A 46 9.97 -5.14 5.94
CA THR A 46 9.14 -5.60 4.80
C THR A 46 9.51 -6.99 4.31
N GLN A 47 10.30 -7.73 5.09
CA GLN A 47 10.68 -9.10 4.80
C GLN A 47 9.46 -10.02 4.72
N ASP A 48 8.43 -9.78 5.53
CA ASP A 48 7.17 -10.53 5.52
C ASP A 48 6.27 -10.21 4.32
N LYS A 49 6.58 -9.12 3.59
CA LYS A 49 5.76 -8.58 2.47
C LYS A 49 6.61 -8.41 1.20
N GLN A 50 7.52 -9.35 0.96
CA GLN A 50 8.38 -9.36 -0.22
C GLN A 50 7.57 -9.30 -1.52
N GLY A 51 8.00 -8.43 -2.44
CA GLY A 51 7.42 -8.29 -3.78
C GLY A 51 6.18 -7.38 -3.87
N LYS A 52 5.52 -7.05 -2.75
CA LYS A 52 4.36 -6.16 -2.74
C LYS A 52 4.78 -4.69 -2.78
N VAL A 53 4.04 -3.84 -3.49
CA VAL A 53 4.26 -2.39 -3.46
C VAL A 53 3.70 -1.84 -2.16
N LEU A 54 4.56 -1.29 -1.32
CA LEU A 54 4.22 -0.72 -0.01
C LEU A 54 4.39 0.81 -0.06
N PRO A 55 3.36 1.59 0.31
CA PRO A 55 3.50 3.01 0.47
C PRO A 55 4.26 3.30 1.77
N VAL A 56 5.24 4.21 1.69
CA VAL A 56 6.02 4.64 2.85
C VAL A 56 5.90 6.14 2.99
N VAL A 57 5.59 6.58 4.20
CA VAL A 57 5.59 7.99 4.58
C VAL A 57 6.84 8.23 5.41
N ILE A 58 7.72 9.09 4.92
CA ILE A 58 9.01 9.41 5.52
C ILE A 58 8.93 10.84 6.01
N THR A 59 9.08 11.01 7.32
CA THR A 59 9.07 12.29 8.01
C THR A 59 10.51 12.65 8.31
N VAL A 60 10.99 13.73 7.69
CA VAL A 60 12.34 14.26 7.92
C VAL A 60 12.24 15.44 8.89
N TYR A 61 13.01 15.39 9.96
CA TYR A 61 13.11 16.42 10.97
C TYR A 61 14.28 17.38 10.64
N LYS A 62 14.28 18.58 11.24
CA LYS A 62 15.33 19.59 11.01
C LYS A 62 16.73 19.14 11.47
N ASP A 63 16.81 18.20 12.41
CA ASP A 63 18.06 17.60 12.91
C ASP A 63 18.66 16.56 11.95
N LYS A 64 18.12 16.43 10.73
CA LYS A 64 18.45 15.37 9.74
C LYS A 64 18.10 13.96 10.22
N SER A 65 17.40 13.81 11.34
CA SER A 65 16.78 12.54 11.69
C SER A 65 15.56 12.30 10.81
N PHE A 66 15.28 11.03 10.52
CA PHE A 66 14.11 10.64 9.75
C PHE A 66 13.37 9.54 10.50
N ASP A 67 12.05 9.57 10.42
CA ASP A 67 11.18 8.47 10.82
C ASP A 67 10.39 8.04 9.59
N PHE A 68 10.08 6.75 9.50
CA PHE A 68 9.28 6.24 8.41
C PHE A 68 8.23 5.25 8.89
N VAL A 69 7.02 5.45 8.38
CA VAL A 69 5.88 4.55 8.61
C VAL A 69 5.62 3.81 7.31
N VAL A 70 5.79 2.49 7.35
CA VAL A 70 5.43 1.59 6.26
C VAL A 70 3.95 1.28 6.41
N LYS A 71 3.16 1.66 5.40
CA LYS A 71 1.74 1.32 5.35
C LYS A 71 1.55 -0.05 4.71
N THR A 72 0.38 -0.63 4.94
CA THR A 72 -0.10 -1.81 4.23
C THR A 72 -0.16 -1.58 2.72
N PRO A 73 -0.02 -2.66 1.93
CA PRO A 73 -0.08 -2.55 0.48
C PRO A 73 -1.43 -1.97 0.04
N PRO A 74 -1.48 -1.24 -1.08
CA PRO A 74 -2.74 -0.74 -1.60
C PRO A 74 -3.71 -1.90 -1.85
N ALA A 75 -4.97 -1.74 -1.45
CA ALA A 75 -6.02 -2.70 -1.74
C ALA A 75 -6.08 -3.06 -3.24
N ALA A 76 -5.74 -2.11 -4.12
CA ALA A 76 -5.62 -2.35 -5.55
C ALA A 76 -4.64 -3.46 -5.92
N VAL A 77 -3.44 -3.46 -5.31
CA VAL A 77 -2.41 -4.48 -5.57
C VAL A 77 -2.83 -5.82 -5.01
N GLN A 78 -3.37 -5.85 -3.78
CA GLN A 78 -3.87 -7.09 -3.16
C GLN A 78 -5.04 -7.71 -3.95
N LEU A 79 -5.95 -6.88 -4.46
CA LEU A 79 -7.07 -7.33 -5.28
C LEU A 79 -6.60 -7.84 -6.65
N MET A 80 -5.62 -7.19 -7.27
CA MET A 80 -5.01 -7.67 -8.52
C MET A 80 -4.31 -9.02 -8.34
N GLU A 81 -3.60 -9.21 -7.22
CA GLU A 81 -3.00 -10.50 -6.84
C GLU A 81 -4.07 -11.58 -6.61
N ALA A 82 -5.12 -11.27 -5.85
CA ALA A 82 -6.22 -12.19 -5.57
C ALA A 82 -6.99 -12.60 -6.84
N ALA A 83 -7.19 -11.67 -7.77
CA ALA A 83 -7.82 -11.91 -9.07
C ALA A 83 -6.85 -12.46 -10.14
N LYS A 84 -5.55 -12.61 -9.82
CA LYS A 84 -4.48 -13.04 -10.74
C LYS A 84 -4.38 -12.20 -12.03
N ILE A 85 -4.72 -10.92 -11.96
CA ILE A 85 -4.66 -9.99 -13.09
C ILE A 85 -3.45 -9.04 -12.95
N LYS A 86 -2.79 -8.73 -14.08
CA LYS A 86 -1.60 -7.84 -14.09
C LYS A 86 -1.94 -6.37 -14.32
N LYS A 87 -3.14 -6.07 -14.84
CA LYS A 87 -3.59 -4.72 -15.18
C LYS A 87 -5.06 -4.57 -14.82
N GLY A 88 -5.40 -3.45 -14.19
CA GLY A 88 -6.81 -3.05 -13.98
C GLY A 88 -7.50 -2.70 -15.30
N SER A 89 -8.82 -2.67 -15.29
CA SER A 89 -9.58 -2.27 -16.48
C SER A 89 -9.40 -0.78 -16.77
N GLY A 90 -9.07 -0.45 -18.02
CA GLY A 90 -9.06 0.94 -18.50
C GLY A 90 -10.46 1.54 -18.61
N GLU A 91 -11.49 0.69 -18.70
CA GLU A 91 -12.91 1.08 -18.72
C GLU A 91 -13.69 0.24 -17.70
N PRO A 92 -13.63 0.58 -16.39
CA PRO A 92 -14.23 -0.21 -15.31
C PRO A 92 -15.72 -0.50 -15.48
N ASN A 93 -16.43 0.40 -16.18
CA ASN A 93 -17.86 0.29 -16.42
C ASN A 93 -18.22 -0.62 -17.62
N ARG A 94 -17.32 -0.81 -18.59
CA ARG A 94 -17.58 -1.64 -19.80
C ARG A 94 -16.88 -2.99 -19.75
N VAL A 95 -15.58 -2.98 -19.43
CA VAL A 95 -14.75 -4.18 -19.44
C VAL A 95 -14.51 -4.59 -18.00
N LYS A 96 -15.15 -5.66 -17.56
CA LYS A 96 -14.89 -6.24 -16.25
C LYS A 96 -13.74 -7.24 -16.36
N LEU A 97 -12.69 -7.03 -15.58
CA LEU A 97 -11.51 -7.89 -15.56
C LEU A 97 -11.40 -8.52 -14.17
N GLY A 98 -11.52 -9.84 -14.12
CA GLY A 98 -11.34 -10.62 -12.90
C GLY A 98 -12.55 -10.64 -11.97
N ASN A 99 -12.59 -11.70 -11.16
CA ASN A 99 -13.56 -11.88 -10.08
C ASN A 99 -12.80 -12.07 -8.76
N VAL A 100 -13.32 -11.49 -7.68
CA VAL A 100 -12.82 -11.70 -6.31
C VAL A 100 -13.96 -12.17 -5.43
N THR A 101 -13.71 -13.09 -4.50
CA THR A 101 -14.74 -13.57 -3.57
C THR A 101 -14.81 -12.69 -2.32
N TRP A 102 -15.94 -12.73 -1.61
CA TRP A 102 -16.06 -12.00 -0.34
C TRP A 102 -15.07 -12.47 0.72
N ASP A 103 -14.65 -13.74 0.71
CA ASP A 103 -13.62 -14.25 1.62
C ASP A 103 -12.26 -13.61 1.35
N GLN A 104 -11.90 -13.43 0.08
CA GLN A 104 -10.69 -12.71 -0.31
C GLN A 104 -10.76 -11.23 0.09
N VAL A 105 -11.91 -10.60 -0.12
CA VAL A 105 -12.15 -9.21 0.30
C VAL A 105 -12.04 -9.06 1.81
N ARG A 106 -12.53 -10.04 2.58
CA ARG A 106 -12.42 -10.06 4.05
C ARG A 106 -10.97 -10.17 4.51
N ALA A 107 -10.20 -11.13 3.98
CA ALA A 107 -8.79 -11.27 4.32
C ALA A 107 -8.00 -9.99 4.00
N ILE A 108 -8.27 -9.37 2.84
CA ILE A 108 -7.66 -8.09 2.46
C ILE A 108 -8.08 -6.95 3.40
N ALA A 109 -9.33 -6.92 3.83
CA ALA A 109 -9.85 -5.91 4.76
C ALA A 109 -9.23 -6.06 6.16
N GLU A 110 -9.06 -7.28 6.65
CA GLU A 110 -8.41 -7.60 7.93
C GLU A 110 -6.93 -7.21 7.89
N ASP A 111 -6.20 -7.58 6.82
CA ASP A 111 -4.80 -7.19 6.60
C ASP A 111 -4.62 -5.67 6.57
N LYS A 112 -5.60 -4.94 6.04
CA LYS A 112 -5.57 -3.49 5.85
C LYS A 112 -6.20 -2.71 7.00
N MET A 113 -6.78 -3.39 8.00
CA MET A 113 -7.55 -2.76 9.06
C MET A 113 -6.73 -1.74 9.85
N ALA A 114 -5.42 -2.00 10.04
CA ALA A 114 -4.50 -1.09 10.73
C ALA A 114 -4.31 0.27 10.02
N ASP A 115 -4.57 0.36 8.71
CA ASP A 115 -4.44 1.60 7.92
C ASP A 115 -5.80 2.17 7.48
N LEU A 116 -6.89 1.45 7.71
CA LEU A 116 -8.23 1.90 7.39
C LEU A 116 -8.81 2.67 8.58
N ASN A 117 -9.47 3.78 8.29
CA ASN A 117 -10.28 4.50 9.28
C ASN A 117 -11.64 3.80 9.55
N ALA A 118 -11.75 2.51 9.23
CA ALA A 118 -12.98 1.75 9.41
C ALA A 118 -13.08 1.29 10.86
N PHE A 119 -14.25 1.47 11.48
CA PHE A 119 -14.51 1.00 12.84
C PHE A 119 -14.96 -0.48 12.88
N THR A 120 -15.49 -0.99 11.77
CA THR A 120 -15.98 -2.37 11.63
C THR A 120 -15.37 -3.06 10.41
N ILE A 121 -15.21 -4.38 10.50
CA ILE A 121 -14.71 -5.22 9.39
C ILE A 121 -15.64 -5.10 8.18
N GLU A 122 -16.95 -4.99 8.37
CA GLU A 122 -17.94 -4.79 7.30
C GLU A 122 -17.70 -3.49 6.52
N SER A 123 -17.40 -2.40 7.23
CA SER A 123 -17.06 -1.12 6.60
C SER A 123 -15.77 -1.23 5.80
N ALA A 124 -14.75 -1.89 6.37
CA ALA A 124 -13.50 -2.17 5.68
C ALA A 124 -13.72 -3.02 4.41
N MET A 125 -14.53 -4.08 4.48
CA MET A 125 -14.91 -4.91 3.35
C MET A 125 -15.65 -4.10 2.28
N SER A 126 -16.54 -3.19 2.67
CA SER A 126 -17.24 -2.29 1.74
C SER A 126 -16.27 -1.35 1.01
N MET A 127 -15.26 -0.82 1.69
CA MET A 127 -14.24 0.03 1.08
C MET A 127 -13.36 -0.74 0.08
N VAL A 128 -12.97 -1.97 0.44
CA VAL A 128 -12.20 -2.84 -0.46
C VAL A 128 -13.05 -3.25 -1.67
N ALA A 129 -14.32 -3.59 -1.47
CA ALA A 129 -15.25 -3.88 -2.56
C ALA A 129 -15.48 -2.68 -3.50
N GLY A 130 -15.55 -1.46 -2.96
CA GLY A 130 -15.58 -0.24 -3.76
C GLY A 130 -14.34 -0.08 -4.63
N THR A 131 -13.16 -0.39 -4.08
CA THR A 131 -11.90 -0.36 -4.83
C THR A 131 -11.88 -1.41 -5.95
N ALA A 132 -12.36 -2.63 -5.69
CA ALA A 132 -12.54 -3.66 -6.72
C ALA A 132 -13.45 -3.18 -7.87
N ARG A 133 -14.58 -2.57 -7.54
CA ARG A 133 -15.51 -2.01 -8.52
C ARG A 133 -14.86 -0.93 -9.39
N SER A 134 -14.11 -0.01 -8.80
CA SER A 134 -13.39 1.05 -9.53
C SER A 134 -12.28 0.53 -10.45
N MET A 135 -11.77 -0.68 -10.21
CA MET A 135 -10.79 -1.34 -11.10
C MET A 135 -11.44 -2.24 -12.16
N GLY A 136 -12.77 -2.37 -12.16
CA GLY A 136 -13.51 -3.25 -13.05
C GLY A 136 -13.52 -4.72 -12.60
N MET A 137 -13.22 -5.02 -11.34
CA MET A 137 -13.36 -6.37 -10.79
C MET A 137 -14.80 -6.62 -10.30
N LYS A 138 -15.33 -7.82 -10.55
CA LYS A 138 -16.63 -8.23 -10.00
C LYS A 138 -16.41 -8.95 -8.67
N VAL A 139 -17.03 -8.46 -7.61
CA VAL A 139 -17.09 -9.19 -6.34
C VAL A 139 -18.17 -10.28 -6.48
N ALA A 140 -17.75 -11.54 -6.41
CA ALA A 140 -18.63 -12.70 -6.53
C ALA A 140 -19.24 -13.06 -5.17
N GLY A 141 -20.56 -13.26 -5.16
CA GLY A 141 -21.34 -13.65 -3.99
C GLY A 141 -22.28 -12.56 -3.47
N LYS A 142 -23.15 -12.94 -2.54
CA LYS A 142 -24.06 -12.02 -1.85
C LYS A 142 -23.25 -11.19 -0.86
N ARG A 143 -23.52 -9.88 -0.78
CA ARG A 143 -22.92 -9.02 0.24
C ARG A 143 -23.24 -9.63 1.62
N PRO A 144 -22.22 -9.92 2.45
CA PRO A 144 -22.44 -10.64 3.71
C PRO A 144 -23.08 -9.79 4.82
N PHE A 145 -23.47 -8.55 4.50
CA PHE A 145 -24.11 -7.57 5.37
C PHE A 145 -25.09 -6.71 4.56
#